data_AF-A0A1R0KM26-F1
#
_entry.id   AF-A0A1R0KM26-F1
#
_cell.length_a   1.000
_cell.length_b   1.000
_cell.length_c   1.000
_cell.angle_alpha   90.00
_cell.angle_beta   90.00
_cell.angle_gamma   90.00
#
_symmetry.space_group_name_H-M   'P 1'
#
loop_
_entity.id
_entity.type
_entity.pdbx_description
1 polymer ?
#
loop_
_entity_poly.entity_id
_entity_poly.type
_entity_poly.pdbx_seq_one_letter_code
_entity_poly.pdbx_strand_id
1 'polypeptide(L)'
;MTDGTGGPPGNFSQILGDFSAQADAMVTAAKEGRFAVSEEMGNAYKAALQEYADNWGKNNNMFIQLAQAPELGTSPYALDVGKHAALVAEGDEQSALTQLDALREVVTRALDAINTAMTNYKNSDDQNKETLLKIHHD
;
A
#
# COMPACT_ATOMS: atom_id res chain seq x y z
N MET A 1 10.31 2.18 -29.14
CA MET A 1 10.86 1.20 -28.18
C MET A 1 10.27 1.60 -26.85
N THR A 2 9.53 0.70 -26.21
CA THR A 2 8.95 0.90 -24.86
C THR A 2 9.89 0.24 -23.86
N ASP A 3 11.17 0.55 -23.97
CA ASP A 3 12.20 0.16 -23.02
C ASP A 3 12.01 1.00 -21.75
N GLY A 4 10.95 0.66 -21.01
CA GLY A 4 10.75 1.11 -19.65
C GLY A 4 12.00 0.81 -18.85
N THR A 5 12.35 1.75 -17.98
CA THR A 5 13.66 1.85 -17.31
C THR A 5 14.08 0.62 -16.50
N GLY A 6 13.27 -0.43 -16.35
CA GLY A 6 13.63 -1.66 -15.63
C GLY A 6 12.79 -1.89 -14.38
N GLY A 7 11.49 -1.60 -14.47
CA GLY A 7 10.55 -1.85 -13.39
C GLY A 7 10.51 -3.30 -12.88
N PRO A 8 9.82 -3.55 -11.76
CA PRO A 8 9.69 -4.88 -11.19
C PRO A 8 9.23 -5.89 -12.25
N PRO A 9 9.80 -7.11 -12.28
CA PRO A 9 9.52 -8.06 -13.34
C PRO A 9 8.04 -8.48 -13.35
N GLY A 10 7.54 -8.82 -14.54
CA GLY A 10 6.19 -9.35 -14.72
C GLY A 10 5.12 -8.25 -14.81
N ASN A 11 3.94 -8.51 -14.25
CA ASN A 11 2.77 -7.64 -14.31
C ASN A 11 2.55 -6.82 -13.02
N PHE A 12 3.63 -6.49 -12.29
CA PHE A 12 3.54 -5.83 -11.00
C PHE A 12 2.74 -4.53 -11.04
N SER A 13 3.02 -3.65 -12.00
CA SER A 13 2.29 -2.37 -12.13
C SER A 13 0.79 -2.56 -12.36
N GLN A 14 0.39 -3.63 -13.07
CA GLN A 14 -1.02 -3.97 -13.25
C GLN A 14 -1.64 -4.43 -11.93
N ILE A 15 -0.98 -5.34 -11.21
CA ILE A 15 -1.45 -5.83 -9.90
C ILE A 15 -1.57 -4.67 -8.91
N LEU A 16 -0.60 -3.75 -8.91
CA LEU A 16 -0.61 -2.56 -8.08
C LEU A 16 -1.79 -1.64 -8.45
N GLY A 17 -2.06 -1.45 -9.75
CA GLY A 17 -3.22 -0.70 -10.22
C GLY A 17 -4.54 -1.32 -9.75
N ASP A 18 -4.69 -2.64 -9.89
CA ASP A 18 -5.87 -3.37 -9.42
C ASP A 18 -6.05 -3.24 -7.90
N PHE A 19 -4.95 -3.34 -7.15
CA PHE A 19 -4.97 -3.18 -5.70
C PHE A 19 -5.30 -1.74 -5.28
N SER A 20 -4.79 -0.74 -5.99
CA SER A 20 -5.14 0.66 -5.78
C SER A 20 -6.65 0.88 -5.95
N ALA A 21 -7.23 0.35 -7.03
CA ALA A 21 -8.67 0.46 -7.27
C ALA A 21 -9.49 -0.22 -6.15
N GLN A 22 -9.02 -1.37 -5.65
CA GLN A 22 -9.66 -2.04 -4.51
C GLN A 22 -9.56 -1.20 -3.22
N ALA A 23 -8.41 -0.58 -2.94
CA ALA A 23 -8.25 0.31 -1.79
C ALA A 23 -9.19 1.51 -1.87
N ASP A 24 -9.37 2.11 -3.06
CA ASP A 24 -10.33 3.20 -3.26
C ASP A 24 -11.78 2.77 -3.05
N ALA A 25 -12.14 1.56 -3.49
CA ALA A 25 -13.45 0.98 -3.23
C ALA A 25 -13.66 0.76 -1.73
N MET A 26 -12.64 0.27 -1.00
CA MET A 26 -12.70 0.11 0.46
C MET A 26 -12.88 1.46 1.17
N VAL A 27 -12.12 2.49 0.81
CA VAL A 27 -12.25 3.83 1.37
C VAL A 27 -13.68 4.36 1.18
N THR A 28 -14.23 4.19 -0.03
CA THR A 28 -15.58 4.62 -0.37
C THR A 28 -16.61 3.89 0.48
N ALA A 29 -16.56 2.56 0.50
CA ALA A 29 -17.50 1.74 1.24
C ALA A 29 -17.41 1.95 2.77
N ALA A 30 -16.20 2.19 3.30
CA ALA A 30 -16.00 2.53 4.71
C ALA A 30 -16.65 3.87 5.06
N LYS A 31 -16.45 4.90 4.25
CA LYS A 31 -17.05 6.23 4.44
C LYS A 31 -18.58 6.21 4.38
N GLU A 32 -19.15 5.39 3.50
CA GLU A 32 -20.60 5.25 3.35
C GLU A 32 -21.23 4.29 4.37
N GLY A 33 -20.44 3.70 5.28
CA GLY A 33 -20.92 2.69 6.22
C GLY A 33 -21.37 1.38 5.57
N ARG A 34 -21.08 1.19 4.27
CA ARG A 34 -21.40 -0.04 3.51
C ARG A 34 -20.36 -1.14 3.70
N PHE A 35 -19.19 -0.79 4.22
CA PHE A 35 -18.14 -1.71 4.62
C PHE A 35 -18.26 -2.00 6.11
N ALA A 36 -19.05 -3.02 6.46
CA ALA A 36 -19.14 -3.56 7.81
C ALA A 36 -18.24 -4.79 7.89
N VAL A 37 -17.07 -4.66 8.50
CA VAL A 37 -16.16 -5.78 8.79
C VAL A 37 -16.21 -6.06 10.28
N SER A 38 -16.28 -7.34 10.67
CA SER A 38 -16.23 -7.70 12.09
C SER A 38 -14.87 -7.29 12.69
N GLU A 39 -14.81 -7.01 13.98
CA GLU A 39 -13.56 -6.60 14.63
C GLU A 39 -12.44 -7.63 14.43
N GLU A 40 -12.77 -8.92 14.48
CA GLU A 40 -11.82 -10.02 14.23
C GLU A 40 -11.26 -9.99 12.79
N MET A 41 -12.14 -9.89 11.79
CA MET A 41 -11.72 -9.83 10.38
C MET A 41 -10.94 -8.55 10.07
N GLY A 42 -11.37 -7.42 10.63
CA GLY A 42 -10.70 -6.12 10.48
C GLY A 42 -9.31 -6.14 11.08
N ASN A 43 -9.14 -6.72 12.27
CA ASN A 43 -7.84 -6.86 12.92
C ASN A 43 -6.92 -7.82 12.16
N ALA A 44 -7.42 -8.95 11.67
CA ALA A 44 -6.63 -9.90 10.88
C ALA A 44 -6.10 -9.25 9.59
N TYR A 45 -6.98 -8.53 8.88
CA TYR A 45 -6.60 -7.88 7.63
C TYR A 45 -5.66 -6.68 7.84
N LYS A 46 -5.92 -5.89 8.89
CA LYS A 46 -5.04 -4.82 9.34
C LYS A 46 -3.65 -5.35 9.68
N ALA A 47 -3.54 -6.45 10.40
CA ALA A 47 -2.25 -7.03 10.79
C ALA A 47 -1.40 -7.41 9.56
N ALA A 48 -2.01 -8.04 8.56
CA ALA A 48 -1.32 -8.42 7.32
C ALA A 48 -0.79 -7.19 6.55
N LEU A 49 -1.59 -6.13 6.46
CA LEU A 49 -1.19 -4.88 5.78
C LEU A 49 -0.14 -4.09 6.59
N GLN A 50 -0.26 -4.11 7.92
CA GLN A 50 0.68 -3.44 8.82
C GLN A 50 2.07 -4.07 8.75
N GLU A 51 2.15 -5.41 8.65
CA GLU A 51 3.43 -6.10 8.48
C GLU A 51 4.18 -5.63 7.23
N TYR A 52 3.47 -5.45 6.11
CA TYR A 52 4.07 -4.89 4.91
C TYR A 52 4.56 -3.45 5.14
N ALA A 53 3.72 -2.57 5.69
CA ALA A 53 4.07 -1.17 5.93
C ALA A 53 5.30 -1.03 6.86
N ASP A 54 5.37 -1.86 7.89
CA ASP A 54 6.49 -1.89 8.83
C ASP A 54 7.77 -2.40 8.14
N ASN A 55 7.67 -3.43 7.31
CA ASN A 55 8.80 -3.95 6.54
C ASN A 55 9.28 -2.96 5.48
N TRP A 56 8.38 -2.19 4.85
CA TRP A 56 8.75 -1.08 3.98
C TRP A 56 9.59 -0.05 4.72
N GLY A 57 9.10 0.41 5.88
CA GLY A 57 9.81 1.40 6.71
C GLY A 57 11.19 0.93 7.16
N LYS A 58 11.34 -0.35 7.54
CA LYS A 58 12.62 -0.94 7.95
C LYS A 58 13.63 -1.03 6.80
N ASN A 59 13.16 -1.30 5.60
CA ASN A 59 14.00 -1.53 4.42
C ASN A 59 14.20 -0.28 3.56
N ASN A 60 13.55 0.84 3.88
CA ASN A 60 13.61 2.08 3.10
C ASN A 60 15.04 2.53 2.78
N ASN A 61 15.95 2.44 3.76
CA ASN A 61 17.36 2.77 3.57
C ASN A 61 18.04 1.86 2.54
N MET A 62 17.69 0.58 2.50
CA MET A 62 18.21 -0.36 1.49
C MET A 62 17.64 -0.03 0.11
N PHE A 63 16.38 0.38 0.03
CA PHE A 63 15.78 0.76 -1.25
C PHE A 63 16.39 2.05 -1.82
N ILE A 64 16.66 3.04 -0.96
CA ILE A 64 17.42 4.24 -1.36
C ILE A 64 18.83 3.87 -1.85
N GLN A 65 19.48 2.88 -1.24
CA GLN A 65 20.78 2.40 -1.71
C GLN A 65 20.71 1.71 -3.08
N LEU A 66 19.60 1.06 -3.43
CA LEU A 66 19.40 0.48 -4.77
C LEU A 66 19.34 1.56 -5.86
N ALA A 67 18.84 2.75 -5.53
CA ALA A 67 18.81 3.89 -6.44
C ALA A 67 20.19 4.54 -6.67
N GLN A 68 21.18 4.19 -5.86
CA GLN A 68 22.54 4.70 -6.03
C GLN A 68 23.26 3.92 -7.13
N ALA A 69 23.98 4.65 -7.99
CA ALA A 69 24.82 4.03 -9.02
C ALA A 69 25.92 3.18 -8.36
N PRO A 70 26.02 1.88 -8.67
CA PRO A 70 27.05 1.02 -8.10
C PRO A 70 28.45 1.43 -8.56
N GLU A 71 29.43 1.31 -7.67
CA GLU A 71 30.85 1.57 -7.96
C GLU A 71 31.46 0.41 -8.76
N LEU A 72 31.21 0.37 -10.06
CA LEU A 72 31.69 -0.69 -10.96
C LEU A 72 33.07 -0.41 -11.59
N GLY A 73 33.74 0.66 -11.14
CA GLY A 73 34.99 1.18 -11.70
C GLY A 73 34.80 2.40 -12.60
N THR A 74 35.90 2.88 -13.21
CA THR A 74 35.94 4.17 -13.93
C THR A 74 35.98 4.02 -15.45
N SER A 75 35.84 2.81 -15.99
CA SER A 75 35.76 2.63 -17.44
C SER A 75 34.45 3.22 -17.98
N PRO A 76 34.41 3.70 -19.23
CA PRO A 76 33.17 4.22 -19.81
C PRO A 76 32.00 3.22 -19.71
N TYR A 77 32.28 1.95 -19.97
CA TYR A 77 31.29 0.88 -19.85
C TYR A 77 30.79 0.70 -18.40
N ALA A 78 31.68 0.72 -17.41
CA ALA A 78 31.29 0.61 -16.00
C ALA A 78 30.39 1.77 -15.55
N LEU A 79 30.69 2.99 -16.01
CA LEU A 79 29.86 4.17 -15.74
C LEU A 79 28.48 4.07 -16.38
N ASP A 80 28.39 3.58 -17.61
CA ASP A 80 27.11 3.42 -18.30
C ASP A 80 26.23 2.33 -17.65
N VAL A 81 26.82 1.21 -17.23
CA VAL A 81 26.10 0.18 -16.46
C VAL A 81 25.63 0.72 -15.11
N GLY A 82 26.48 1.47 -14.39
CA GLY A 82 26.11 2.07 -13.12
C GLY A 82 24.94 3.07 -13.24
N LYS A 83 24.94 3.91 -14.28
CA LYS A 83 23.82 4.81 -14.58
C LYS A 83 22.54 4.04 -14.93
N HIS A 84 22.65 2.99 -15.75
CA HIS A 84 21.50 2.18 -16.10
C HIS A 84 20.89 1.51 -14.86
N ALA A 85 21.71 0.95 -13.97
CA ALA A 85 21.24 0.36 -12.72
C ALA A 85 20.51 1.38 -11.82
N ALA A 86 21.00 2.62 -11.74
CA ALA A 86 20.32 3.69 -11.00
C ALA A 86 18.96 4.05 -11.63
N LEU A 87 18.88 4.15 -12.97
CA LEU A 87 17.62 4.42 -13.68
C LEU A 87 16.59 3.30 -13.54
N VAL A 88 17.04 2.04 -13.48
CA VAL A 88 16.20 0.86 -13.19
C VAL A 88 15.53 0.98 -11.82
N ALA A 89 16.29 1.46 -10.83
CA ALA A 89 15.80 1.62 -9.48
C ALA A 89 14.94 2.87 -9.30
N GLU A 90 15.30 4.03 -9.88
CA GLU A 90 14.63 5.32 -9.66
C GLU A 90 14.74 6.26 -10.89
N GLY A 91 14.18 5.86 -12.03
CA GLY A 91 14.23 6.61 -13.28
C GLY A 91 12.88 7.13 -13.80
N ASP A 92 11.80 6.37 -13.65
CA ASP A 92 10.45 6.70 -14.09
C ASP A 92 9.37 6.10 -13.15
N GLU A 93 8.10 6.24 -13.55
CA GLU A 93 6.95 5.71 -12.79
C GLU A 93 6.96 4.18 -12.65
N GLN A 94 7.60 3.46 -13.56
CA GLN A 94 7.72 2.01 -13.56
C GLN A 94 8.95 1.52 -12.80
N SER A 95 9.92 2.38 -12.48
CA SER A 95 11.11 2.00 -11.72
C SER A 95 10.78 1.36 -10.37
N ALA A 96 11.67 0.48 -9.90
CA ALA A 96 11.39 -0.37 -8.75
C ALA A 96 11.05 0.43 -7.47
N LEU A 97 11.80 1.49 -7.15
CA LEU A 97 11.55 2.31 -5.97
C LEU A 97 10.20 3.02 -6.05
N THR A 98 9.91 3.65 -7.20
CA THR A 98 8.63 4.33 -7.44
C THR A 98 7.43 3.40 -7.28
N GLN A 99 7.53 2.20 -7.83
CA GLN A 99 6.49 1.17 -7.74
C GLN A 99 6.27 0.67 -6.32
N LEU A 100 7.34 0.55 -5.53
CA LEU A 100 7.24 0.11 -4.16
C LEU A 100 6.72 1.23 -3.22
N ASP A 101 7.09 2.48 -3.46
CA ASP A 101 6.50 3.63 -2.75
C ASP A 101 5.00 3.74 -3.05
N ALA A 102 4.60 3.56 -4.31
CA ALA A 102 3.20 3.51 -4.68
C ALA A 102 2.44 2.36 -3.98
N LEU A 103 3.07 1.18 -3.84
CA LEU A 103 2.48 0.08 -3.06
C LEU A 103 2.30 0.45 -1.58
N ARG A 104 3.29 1.12 -0.95
CA ARG A 104 3.17 1.65 0.41
C ARG A 104 1.99 2.61 0.55
N GLU A 105 1.79 3.52 -0.40
CA GLU A 105 0.65 4.44 -0.38
C GLU A 105 -0.70 3.73 -0.48
N VAL A 106 -0.82 2.74 -1.36
CA VAL A 106 -2.03 1.92 -1.49
C VAL A 106 -2.32 1.17 -0.20
N VAL A 107 -1.31 0.53 0.40
CA VAL A 107 -1.46 -0.18 1.69
C VAL A 107 -1.90 0.76 2.80
N THR A 108 -1.32 1.96 2.86
CA THR A 108 -1.68 2.98 3.87
C THR A 108 -3.15 3.39 3.74
N ARG A 109 -3.63 3.64 2.51
CA ARG A 109 -5.04 3.95 2.26
C ARG A 109 -5.97 2.80 2.66
N ALA A 110 -5.59 1.55 2.38
CA ALA A 110 -6.37 0.39 2.78
C ALA A 110 -6.45 0.24 4.31
N LEU A 111 -5.35 0.48 5.04
CA LEU A 111 -5.33 0.50 6.51
C LEU A 111 -6.29 1.55 7.08
N ASP A 112 -6.29 2.76 6.53
CA ASP A 112 -7.18 3.84 6.96
C ASP A 112 -8.66 3.51 6.70
N ALA A 113 -8.95 2.88 5.57
CA ALA A 113 -10.30 2.41 5.26
C ALA A 113 -10.80 1.37 6.27
N ILE A 114 -9.96 0.40 6.63
CA ILE A 114 -10.29 -0.63 7.63
C ILE A 114 -10.55 0.01 9.00
N ASN A 115 -9.67 0.91 9.45
CA ASN A 115 -9.84 1.63 10.72
C ASN A 115 -11.17 2.42 10.75
N THR A 116 -11.50 3.09 9.63
CA THR A 116 -12.76 3.83 9.49
C THR A 116 -13.97 2.90 9.58
N ALA A 117 -13.95 1.78 8.87
CA ALA A 117 -15.02 0.80 8.87
C ALA A 117 -15.25 0.16 10.24
N MET A 118 -14.17 -0.21 10.93
CA MET A 118 -14.26 -0.74 12.30
C MET A 118 -14.86 0.28 13.27
N THR A 119 -14.50 1.56 13.13
CA THR A 119 -15.07 2.64 13.96
C THR A 119 -16.57 2.81 13.69
N ASN A 120 -16.97 2.79 12.42
CA ASN A 120 -18.37 2.90 12.02
C ASN A 120 -19.21 1.71 12.51
N TYR A 121 -18.66 0.50 12.44
CA TYR A 121 -19.30 -0.71 12.98
C TYR A 121 -19.54 -0.59 14.49
N LYS A 122 -18.53 -0.18 15.28
CA LYS A 122 -18.66 0.01 16.74
C LYS A 122 -19.73 1.04 17.09
N ASN A 123 -19.71 2.19 16.42
CA ASN A 123 -20.71 3.25 16.66
C ASN A 123 -22.13 2.79 16.33
N SER A 124 -22.30 2.00 15.26
CA SER A 124 -23.62 1.49 14.85
C SER A 124 -24.13 0.43 15.83
N ASP A 125 -23.26 -0.45 16.33
CA ASP A 125 -23.61 -1.46 17.33
C ASP A 125 -24.03 -0.81 18.66
N ASP A 126 -23.31 0.23 19.10
CA ASP A 126 -23.62 0.96 20.33
C ASP A 126 -24.96 1.72 20.23
N GLN A 127 -25.22 2.38 19.10
CA GLN A 127 -26.52 3.05 18.84
C GLN A 127 -27.69 2.06 18.81
N ASN A 128 -27.49 0.88 18.23
CA ASN A 128 -28.50 -0.17 18.20
C ASN A 128 -28.78 -0.73 19.61
N LYS A 129 -27.74 -0.94 20.44
CA LYS A 129 -27.91 -1.35 21.84
C LYS A 129 -28.71 -0.33 22.64
N GLU A 130 -28.41 0.96 22.52
CA GLU A 130 -29.18 2.01 23.21
C GLU A 130 -30.65 2.04 22.77
N THR A 131 -30.91 1.85 21.47
CA THR A 131 -32.27 1.82 20.93
C THR A 131 -33.05 0.61 21.46
N LEU A 132 -32.43 -0.57 21.48
CA LEU A 132 -33.05 -1.78 22.03
C LEU A 132 -33.33 -1.65 23.54
N LEU A 133 -32.43 -1.04 24.31
CA LEU A 133 -32.65 -0.78 25.73
C LEU A 133 -33.83 0.19 25.97
N LYS A 134 -34.00 1.21 25.12
CA LYS A 134 -35.15 2.14 25.20
C LYS A 134 -36.47 1.44 24.90
N ILE A 135 -36.52 0.59 23.88
CA ILE A 135 -37.74 -0.14 23.51
C ILE A 135 -38.14 -1.18 24.58
N HIS A 136 -37.19 -1.75 25.34
CA HIS A 136 -37.49 -2.74 26.38
C HIS A 136 -37.99 -2.13 27.71
N HIS A 137 -37.96 -0.80 27.84
CA HIS A 137 -38.40 -0.08 29.03
C HIS A 137 -39.77 0.61 28.90
N ASP A 138 -40.42 0.48 27.73
CA ASP A 138 -41.81 0.88 27.46
C ASP A 138 -42.74 -0.35 27.39
#